data_AF-A0A9D7FJR6-F1
#
_entry.id   AF-A0A9D7FJR6-F1
#
_cell.length_a   1.000
_cell.length_b   1.000
_cell.length_c   1.000
_cell.angle_alpha   90.00
_cell.angle_beta   90.00
_cell.angle_gamma   90.00
#
_symmetry.space_group_name_H-M   'P 1'
#
loop_
_entity.id
_entity.type
_entity.pdbx_description
1 polymer ?
#
loop_
_entity_poly.entity_id
_entity_poly.type
_entity_poly.pdbx_seq_one_letter_code
_entity_poly.pdbx_strand_id
1 'polypeptide(L)'
;MKKMLVVLSVSILPLISAAAIQAGEVDLPIKEHTLANGLKVLLLERHHSPTVACQIAFKVGHNNERAGVTGAAHMLEHMMFKGTRTIGTRDYAAEVPLMKEIDQAANEMLDEKLKGPEADTTRIENLAKRLDELQKEQKKVCGGRGTVQPVQKEWRLRVECLHG
;
A
#
# COMPACT_ATOMS: atom_id res chain seq x y z
N MET A 1 83.32 18.43 11.04
CA MET A 1 83.25 16.99 10.72
C MET A 1 81.77 16.65 10.51
N LYS A 2 81.40 16.50 9.22
CA LYS A 2 80.29 15.72 8.60
C LYS A 2 79.09 15.39 9.50
N LYS A 3 77.95 16.10 9.40
CA LYS A 3 76.86 15.91 8.41
C LYS A 3 76.58 14.42 8.11
N MET A 4 75.66 13.80 8.84
CA MET A 4 74.90 12.60 8.41
C MET A 4 73.92 12.21 9.51
N LEU A 5 72.64 12.58 9.36
CA LEU A 5 71.46 11.72 9.57
C LEU A 5 70.18 12.55 9.37
N VAL A 6 70.09 13.14 8.18
CA VAL A 6 68.80 13.32 7.51
C VAL A 6 68.64 12.08 6.63
N VAL A 7 67.41 11.61 6.41
CA VAL A 7 67.02 10.37 5.71
C VAL A 7 66.86 9.15 6.63
N LEU A 8 65.80 9.16 7.43
CA LEU A 8 65.04 7.94 7.69
C LEU A 8 63.54 8.29 7.63
N SER A 9 62.99 8.05 6.44
CA SER A 9 61.58 7.70 6.15
C SER A 9 60.52 8.60 6.80
N VAL A 10 60.00 9.65 6.16
CA VAL A 10 59.02 9.53 5.06
C VAL A 10 58.37 8.15 5.02
N SER A 11 57.41 7.89 5.92
CA SER A 11 56.31 6.92 5.74
C SER A 11 55.46 6.86 7.02
N ILE A 12 54.80 7.96 7.34
CA ILE A 12 53.58 7.92 8.17
C ILE A 12 52.49 8.54 7.31
N LEU A 13 52.17 7.84 6.21
CA LEU A 13 50.91 7.98 5.48
C LEU A 13 50.09 6.73 5.79
N PRO A 14 48.76 6.85 5.91
CA PRO A 14 47.96 6.04 6.82
C PRO A 14 47.81 4.61 6.29
N LEU A 15 48.16 3.63 7.12
CA LEU A 15 47.76 2.23 6.94
C LEU A 15 46.30 2.07 7.40
N ILE A 16 45.38 2.81 6.78
CA ILE A 16 43.95 2.47 6.84
C ILE A 16 43.81 1.33 5.83
N SER A 17 43.90 0.10 6.31
CA SER A 17 43.39 -1.05 5.55
C SER A 17 41.96 -0.74 5.15
N ALA A 18 41.74 -0.50 3.87
CA ALA A 18 40.42 -0.66 3.28
C ALA A 18 40.08 -2.15 3.40
N ALA A 19 39.50 -2.54 4.52
CA ALA A 19 38.69 -3.74 4.58
C ALA A 19 37.57 -3.49 3.57
N ALA A 20 37.74 -3.99 2.35
CA ALA A 20 36.67 -4.08 1.40
C ALA A 20 35.55 -4.83 2.13
N ILE A 21 34.47 -4.12 2.46
CA ILE A 21 33.24 -4.76 2.87
C ILE A 21 32.80 -5.51 1.62
N GLN A 22 33.16 -6.79 1.51
CA GLN A 22 32.53 -7.68 0.56
C GLN A 22 31.05 -7.68 0.96
N ALA A 23 30.25 -6.95 0.19
CA ALA A 23 28.81 -7.14 0.19
C ALA A 23 28.61 -8.60 -0.21
N GLY A 24 28.26 -9.45 0.77
CA GLY A 24 27.91 -10.83 0.50
C GLY A 24 26.77 -10.84 -0.50
N GLU A 25 27.02 -11.41 -1.67
CA GLU A 25 25.98 -11.62 -2.67
C GLU A 25 25.00 -12.62 -2.07
N VAL A 26 23.78 -12.14 -1.80
CA VAL A 26 22.73 -12.98 -1.22
C VAL A 26 22.15 -13.81 -2.36
N ASP A 27 22.66 -15.02 -2.54
CA ASP A 27 22.10 -16.00 -3.46
C ASP A 27 20.75 -16.50 -2.90
N LEU A 28 19.65 -15.98 -3.47
CA LEU A 28 18.30 -16.41 -3.12
C LEU A 28 17.81 -17.41 -4.17
N PRO A 29 17.42 -18.64 -3.78
CA PRO A 29 16.93 -19.65 -4.71
C PRO A 29 15.50 -19.35 -5.17
N ILE A 30 15.33 -18.29 -5.96
CA ILE A 30 14.04 -17.84 -6.48
C ILE A 30 13.67 -18.68 -7.70
N LYS A 31 12.50 -19.31 -7.67
CA LYS A 31 11.92 -20.01 -8.83
C LYS A 31 10.97 -19.06 -9.55
N GLU A 32 11.22 -18.78 -10.83
CA GLU A 32 10.33 -17.98 -11.67
C GLU A 32 9.38 -18.86 -12.48
N HIS A 33 8.09 -18.52 -12.49
CA HIS A 33 7.09 -19.15 -13.35
C HIS A 33 6.27 -18.06 -14.05
N THR A 34 5.99 -18.24 -15.34
CA THR A 34 5.08 -17.36 -16.09
C THR A 34 3.83 -18.15 -16.47
N LEU A 35 2.67 -17.68 -16.05
CA LEU A 35 1.38 -18.28 -16.35
C LEU A 35 0.95 -17.97 -17.79
N ALA A 36 -0.01 -18.74 -18.32
CA ALA A 36 -0.53 -18.55 -19.68
C ALA A 36 -1.17 -17.17 -19.93
N ASN A 37 -1.65 -16.50 -18.86
CA ASN A 37 -2.19 -15.14 -18.92
C ASN A 37 -1.12 -14.04 -18.83
N GLY A 38 0.17 -14.40 -18.79
CA GLY A 38 1.30 -13.46 -18.69
C GLY A 38 1.67 -13.03 -17.27
N LEU A 39 0.99 -13.55 -16.23
CA LEU A 39 1.36 -13.26 -14.85
C LEU A 39 2.68 -13.96 -14.49
N LYS A 40 3.67 -13.18 -14.04
CA LYS A 40 4.92 -13.70 -13.49
C LYS A 40 4.77 -13.97 -11.99
N VAL A 41 5.11 -15.19 -11.59
CA VAL A 41 5.10 -15.67 -10.21
C VAL A 41 6.54 -15.94 -9.79
N LEU A 42 6.96 -15.29 -8.71
CA LEU A 42 8.27 -15.49 -8.09
C LEU A 42 8.07 -16.26 -6.78
N LEU A 43 8.66 -17.45 -6.67
CA LEU A 43 8.54 -18.32 -5.50
C LEU A 43 9.89 -18.45 -4.81
N LEU A 44 9.95 -18.05 -3.55
CA LEU A 44 11.09 -18.25 -2.67
C LEU A 44 10.69 -19.18 -1.52
N GLU A 45 11.19 -20.40 -1.57
CA GLU A 45 10.89 -21.43 -0.58
C GLU A 45 11.88 -21.34 0.60
N ARG A 46 11.37 -21.18 1.82
CA ARG A 46 12.17 -21.08 3.06
C ARG A 46 11.55 -21.95 4.15
N HIS A 47 12.26 -22.98 4.59
CA HIS A 47 11.77 -23.94 5.60
C HIS A 47 12.05 -23.53 7.05
N HIS A 48 12.49 -22.29 7.30
CA HIS A 48 12.83 -21.83 8.65
C HIS A 48 11.60 -21.62 9.56
N SER A 49 10.43 -21.36 8.99
CA SER A 49 9.19 -21.12 9.70
C SER A 49 8.01 -21.62 8.85
N PRO A 50 6.96 -22.22 9.44
CA PRO A 50 5.76 -22.63 8.73
C PRO A 50 4.85 -21.42 8.42
N THR A 51 5.41 -20.40 7.79
CA THR A 51 4.71 -19.17 7.41
C THR A 51 4.82 -18.96 5.91
N VAL A 52 3.75 -18.43 5.32
CA VAL A 52 3.70 -18.10 3.89
C VAL A 52 3.33 -16.63 3.78
N ALA A 53 4.12 -15.88 3.02
CA ALA A 53 3.83 -14.50 2.66
C ALA A 53 3.59 -14.44 1.15
N CYS A 54 2.47 -13.87 0.75
CA CYS A 54 2.11 -13.67 -0.64
C CYS A 54 2.02 -12.17 -0.91
N GLN A 55 2.63 -11.71 -1.99
CA GLN A 55 2.52 -10.33 -2.45
C GLN A 55 2.17 -10.34 -3.94
N ILE A 56 1.23 -9.48 -4.33
CA ILE A 56 0.90 -9.21 -5.71
C ILE A 56 1.35 -7.78 -5.99
N ALA A 57 2.19 -7.60 -7.00
CA ALA A 57 2.67 -6.29 -7.43
C ALA A 57 2.08 -5.97 -8.80
N PHE A 58 1.51 -4.77 -8.93
CA PHE A 58 1.03 -4.24 -10.20
C PHE A 58 2.02 -3.18 -10.69
N LYS A 59 2.36 -3.21 -11.98
CA LYS A 59 3.28 -2.25 -12.60
C LYS A 59 2.55 -0.95 -12.99
N VAL A 60 1.87 -0.34 -12.02
CA VAL A 60 1.13 0.93 -12.16
C VAL A 60 1.26 1.75 -10.87
N GLY A 61 1.23 3.07 -10.99
CA GLY A 61 1.26 3.97 -9.83
C GLY A 61 1.00 5.42 -10.21
N HIS A 62 1.37 6.34 -9.33
CA HIS A 62 1.18 7.79 -9.55
C HIS A 62 1.76 8.30 -10.88
N ASN A 63 2.91 7.74 -11.32
CA ASN A 63 3.54 8.11 -12.60
C ASN A 63 2.67 7.79 -13.83
N ASN A 64 1.65 6.96 -13.69
CA ASN A 64 0.73 6.60 -14.77
C ASN A 64 -0.56 7.44 -14.77
N GLU A 65 -0.67 8.42 -13.87
CA GLU A 65 -1.87 9.26 -13.74
C GLU A 65 -1.85 10.43 -14.73
N ARG A 66 -3.04 10.84 -15.21
CA ARG A 66 -3.20 12.03 -16.05
C ARG A 66 -3.34 13.27 -15.18
N ALA A 67 -2.83 14.40 -15.65
CA ALA A 67 -3.05 15.69 -15.00
C ALA A 67 -4.56 15.93 -14.77
N GLY A 68 -4.92 16.29 -13.54
CA GLY A 68 -6.31 16.44 -13.09
C GLY A 68 -6.95 15.20 -12.47
N VAL A 69 -6.31 14.02 -12.53
CA VAL A 69 -6.78 12.77 -11.89
C VAL A 69 -5.69 12.19 -11.00
N THR A 70 -5.08 13.05 -10.18
CA THR A 70 -4.00 12.65 -9.26
C THR A 70 -4.57 11.91 -8.05
N GLY A 71 -3.90 10.85 -7.60
CA GLY A 71 -4.28 10.05 -6.44
C GLY A 71 -5.20 8.87 -6.75
N ALA A 72 -5.49 8.60 -8.02
CA ALA A 72 -6.33 7.48 -8.46
C ALA A 72 -5.72 6.12 -8.09
N ALA A 73 -4.41 5.94 -8.21
CA ALA A 73 -3.74 4.69 -7.85
C ALA A 73 -3.84 4.40 -6.34
N HIS A 74 -3.69 5.44 -5.52
CA HIS A 74 -3.86 5.31 -4.06
C HIS A 74 -5.32 5.06 -3.70
N MET A 75 -6.27 5.77 -4.32
CA MET A 75 -7.70 5.51 -4.10
C MET A 75 -8.07 4.07 -4.48
N LEU A 76 -7.54 3.54 -5.58
CA LEU A 76 -7.73 2.15 -5.98
C LEU A 76 -7.23 1.18 -4.90
N GLU A 77 -6.07 1.43 -4.30
CA GLU A 77 -5.56 0.64 -3.18
C GLU A 77 -6.53 0.60 -2.00
N HIS A 78 -7.08 1.74 -1.58
CA HIS A 78 -8.10 1.78 -0.52
C HIS A 78 -9.35 0.99 -0.90
N MET A 79 -9.78 1.08 -2.15
CA MET A 79 -11.00 0.40 -2.62
C MET A 79 -10.81 -1.12 -2.74
N MET A 80 -9.61 -1.61 -3.06
CA MET A 80 -9.34 -3.06 -3.10
C MET A 80 -9.59 -3.76 -1.75
N PHE A 81 -9.44 -3.04 -0.64
CA PHE A 81 -9.69 -3.57 0.70
C PHE A 81 -11.13 -3.41 1.19
N LYS A 82 -12.01 -2.76 0.43
CA LYS A 82 -13.43 -2.62 0.78
C LYS A 82 -14.23 -3.90 0.52
N GLY A 83 -13.62 -4.91 -0.08
CA GLY A 83 -14.24 -6.20 -0.36
C GLY A 83 -14.54 -6.37 -1.84
N THR A 84 -15.00 -7.56 -2.18
CA THR A 84 -15.43 -7.97 -3.51
C THR A 84 -16.85 -8.52 -3.43
N ARG A 85 -17.44 -8.87 -4.57
CA ARG A 85 -18.77 -9.50 -4.62
C ARG A 85 -18.86 -10.80 -3.80
N THR A 86 -17.71 -11.45 -3.56
CA THR A 86 -17.61 -12.76 -2.90
C THR A 86 -16.92 -12.72 -1.54
N ILE A 87 -16.10 -11.69 -1.25
CA ILE A 87 -15.31 -11.58 -0.02
C ILE A 87 -15.63 -10.22 0.64
N GLY A 88 -16.07 -10.22 1.90
CA GLY A 88 -16.38 -9.01 2.67
C GLY A 88 -17.88 -8.84 2.98
N THR A 89 -18.76 -9.38 2.14
CA THR A 89 -20.22 -9.35 2.34
C THR A 89 -20.80 -10.73 2.66
N ARG A 90 -21.87 -10.78 3.46
CA ARG A 90 -22.66 -12.00 3.71
C ARG A 90 -23.74 -12.17 2.66
N ASP A 91 -24.29 -11.06 2.16
CA ASP A 91 -25.33 -11.02 1.15
C ASP A 91 -25.14 -9.78 0.27
N TYR A 92 -24.51 -9.98 -0.89
CA TYR A 92 -24.25 -8.91 -1.84
C TYR A 92 -25.55 -8.31 -2.41
N ALA A 93 -26.58 -9.13 -2.64
CA ALA A 93 -27.83 -8.67 -3.24
C ALA A 93 -28.59 -7.74 -2.29
N ALA A 94 -28.55 -8.03 -0.99
CA ALA A 94 -29.12 -7.18 0.05
C ALA A 94 -28.27 -5.93 0.34
N GLU A 95 -26.94 -5.99 0.16
CA GLU A 95 -26.04 -4.86 0.42
C GLU A 95 -26.08 -3.77 -0.67
N VAL A 96 -26.20 -4.15 -1.94
CA VAL A 96 -26.22 -3.20 -3.07
C VAL A 96 -27.23 -2.04 -2.90
N PRO A 97 -28.52 -2.27 -2.56
CA PRO A 97 -29.45 -1.17 -2.36
C PRO A 97 -29.08 -0.28 -1.16
N LEU A 98 -28.58 -0.87 -0.06
CA LEU A 98 -28.11 -0.11 1.11
C LEU A 98 -26.93 0.81 0.77
N MET A 99 -25.96 0.30 0.01
CA MET A 99 -24.81 1.10 -0.42
C MET A 99 -25.25 2.27 -1.32
N LYS A 100 -26.23 2.05 -2.20
CA LYS A 100 -26.80 3.13 -3.02
C LYS A 100 -27.47 4.21 -2.18
N GLU A 101 -28.21 3.84 -1.13
CA GLU A 101 -28.83 4.81 -0.21
C GLU A 101 -27.78 5.58 0.60
N ILE A 102 -26.72 4.91 1.06
CA ILE A 102 -25.59 5.54 1.75
C ILE A 102 -24.93 6.57 0.82
N ASP A 103 -24.64 6.19 -0.43
CA ASP A 103 -24.02 7.08 -1.41
C ASP A 103 -24.90 8.29 -1.71
N GLN A 104 -26.21 8.10 -1.87
CA GLN A 104 -27.15 9.21 -2.06
C GLN A 104 -27.18 10.15 -0.86
N ALA A 105 -27.34 9.62 0.35
CA ALA A 105 -27.37 10.43 1.57
C ALA A 105 -26.03 11.17 1.81
N ALA A 106 -24.90 10.53 1.48
CA ALA A 106 -23.58 11.15 1.57
C ALA A 106 -23.40 12.29 0.56
N ASN A 107 -23.83 12.09 -0.68
CA ASN A 107 -23.78 13.13 -1.72
C ASN A 107 -24.68 14.31 -1.35
N GLU A 108 -25.90 14.07 -0.90
CA GLU A 108 -26.78 15.15 -0.42
C GLU A 108 -26.16 15.92 0.75
N MET A 109 -25.55 15.21 1.71
CA MET A 109 -24.88 15.86 2.84
C MET A 109 -23.68 16.67 2.37
N LEU A 110 -22.92 16.19 1.39
CA LEU A 110 -21.80 16.90 0.79
C LEU A 110 -22.29 18.16 0.07
N ASP A 111 -23.33 18.05 -0.75
CA ASP A 111 -23.93 19.16 -1.48
C ASP A 111 -24.43 20.26 -0.54
N GLU A 112 -25.06 19.90 0.58
CA GLU A 112 -25.46 20.86 1.61
C GLU A 112 -24.26 21.52 2.29
N LYS A 113 -23.21 20.78 2.60
CA LYS A 113 -21.97 21.34 3.19
C LYS A 113 -21.24 22.28 2.23
N LEU A 114 -21.32 22.03 0.92
CA LEU A 114 -20.70 22.88 -0.09
C LEU A 114 -21.36 24.26 -0.19
N LYS A 115 -22.59 24.45 0.30
CA LYS A 115 -23.25 25.77 0.38
C LYS A 115 -22.62 26.71 1.40
N GLY A 116 -21.71 26.22 2.25
CA GLY A 116 -20.94 27.03 3.18
C GLY A 116 -21.83 27.81 4.17
N PRO A 117 -21.82 29.17 4.16
CA PRO A 117 -22.61 29.98 5.09
C PRO A 117 -24.14 29.85 4.92
N GLU A 118 -24.61 29.36 3.76
CA GLU A 118 -26.04 29.12 3.50
C GLU A 118 -26.46 27.67 3.81
N ALA A 119 -25.57 26.85 4.37
CA ALA A 119 -25.85 25.45 4.66
C ALA A 119 -26.90 25.30 5.77
N ASP A 120 -27.88 24.43 5.54
CA ASP A 120 -28.86 24.06 6.56
C ASP A 120 -28.25 23.05 7.53
N THR A 121 -27.91 23.52 8.72
CA THR A 121 -27.34 22.71 9.81
C THR A 121 -28.28 21.60 10.27
N THR A 122 -29.59 21.83 10.25
CA THR A 122 -30.60 20.84 10.65
C THR A 122 -30.67 19.72 9.63
N ARG A 123 -30.62 20.06 8.33
CA ARG A 123 -30.56 19.07 7.25
C ARG A 123 -29.30 18.23 7.33
N ILE A 124 -28.15 18.84 7.59
CA ILE A 124 -26.87 18.11 7.76
C ILE A 124 -26.96 17.13 8.93
N GLU A 125 -27.52 17.54 10.07
CA GLU A 125 -27.69 16.65 11.23
C GLU A 125 -28.63 15.48 10.94
N ASN A 126 -29.74 15.71 10.23
CA ASN A 126 -30.67 14.66 9.84
C ASN A 126 -30.05 13.66 8.86
N LEU A 127 -29.31 14.16 7.86
CA LEU A 127 -28.58 13.31 6.92
C LEU A 127 -27.47 12.52 7.61
N ALA A 128 -26.77 13.11 8.58
CA ALA A 128 -25.76 12.42 9.37
C ALA A 128 -26.37 11.27 10.21
N LYS A 129 -27.54 11.48 10.83
CA LYS A 129 -28.27 10.42 11.53
C LYS A 129 -28.72 9.31 10.57
N ARG A 130 -29.27 9.67 9.41
CA ARG A 130 -29.67 8.69 8.39
C ARG A 130 -28.48 7.86 7.90
N LEU A 131 -27.33 8.49 7.68
CA LEU A 131 -26.09 7.82 7.32
C LEU A 131 -25.64 6.82 8.38
N ASP A 132 -25.66 7.19 9.66
CA ASP A 132 -25.29 6.29 10.77
C ASP A 132 -26.23 5.08 10.87
N GLU A 133 -27.54 5.28 10.69
CA GLU A 133 -28.53 4.20 10.64
C GLU A 133 -28.29 3.25 9.47
N LEU A 134 -28.13 3.78 8.26
CA LEU A 134 -27.84 3.00 7.07
C LEU A 134 -26.53 2.22 7.20
N GLN A 135 -25.49 2.83 7.76
CA GLN A 135 -24.21 2.15 8.02
C GLN A 135 -24.36 1.02 9.05
N LYS A 136 -25.21 1.18 10.08
CA LYS A 136 -25.53 0.10 11.03
C LYS A 136 -26.28 -1.05 10.37
N GLU A 137 -27.18 -0.77 9.44
CA GLU A 137 -27.88 -1.79 8.66
C GLU A 137 -26.94 -2.51 7.70
N GLN A 138 -26.11 -1.76 6.97
CA GLN A 138 -25.07 -2.31 6.11
C GLN A 138 -24.12 -3.22 6.90
N LYS A 139 -23.70 -2.82 8.11
CA LYS A 139 -22.84 -3.64 8.96
C LYS A 139 -23.44 -4.99 9.35
N LYS A 140 -24.78 -5.15 9.34
CA LYS A 140 -25.43 -6.46 9.59
C LYS A 140 -25.24 -7.42 8.42
N VAL A 141 -25.17 -6.87 7.20
CA VAL A 141 -24.96 -7.64 5.96
C VAL A 141 -23.49 -7.75 5.56
N CYS A 142 -22.63 -6.83 5.99
CA CYS A 142 -21.18 -6.96 5.90
C CYS A 142 -20.62 -7.89 6.98
N GLY A 143 -19.71 -8.79 6.62
CA GLY A 143 -19.13 -9.75 7.58
C GLY A 143 -18.94 -11.15 7.01
N GLY A 144 -18.45 -11.26 5.78
CA GLY A 144 -18.11 -12.53 5.13
C GLY A 144 -16.82 -13.16 5.67
N ARG A 145 -16.76 -14.50 5.66
CA ARG A 145 -15.64 -15.35 6.10
C ARG A 145 -14.29 -14.90 5.50
N GLY A 146 -13.32 -14.64 6.36
CA GLY A 146 -11.93 -14.33 5.98
C GLY A 146 -11.61 -12.85 6.12
N THR A 147 -11.22 -12.44 7.33
CA THR A 147 -10.51 -11.17 7.52
C THR A 147 -9.15 -11.28 6.85
N VAL A 148 -9.00 -10.72 5.65
CA VAL A 148 -7.68 -10.33 5.15
C VAL A 148 -7.29 -9.12 5.98
N GLN A 149 -6.58 -9.35 7.09
CA GLN A 149 -5.99 -8.24 7.83
C GLN A 149 -4.98 -7.56 6.91
N PRO A 150 -5.06 -6.24 6.71
CA PRO A 150 -3.96 -5.52 6.09
C PRO A 150 -2.72 -5.72 6.96
N VAL A 151 -1.59 -6.12 6.35
CA VAL A 151 -0.27 -6.07 6.98
C VAL A 151 0.09 -4.58 7.13
N GLN A 152 -0.50 -3.93 8.11
CA GLN A 152 -0.63 -2.47 8.17
C GLN A 152 0.49 -1.77 8.98
N LYS A 153 1.69 -2.35 9.12
CA LYS A 153 2.72 -1.79 10.03
C LYS A 153 4.14 -1.57 9.52
N GLU A 154 4.46 -1.75 8.24
CA GLU A 154 5.75 -1.31 7.71
C GLU A 154 5.61 -0.56 6.38
N TRP A 155 5.27 0.72 6.49
CA TRP A 155 5.41 1.68 5.40
C TRP A 155 6.90 2.03 5.22
N ARG A 156 7.65 1.17 4.54
CA ARG A 156 8.86 1.59 3.83
C ARG A 156 8.57 1.51 2.34
N LEU A 157 8.03 2.60 1.81
CA LEU A 157 7.99 2.90 0.38
C LEU A 157 9.43 2.86 -0.15
N ARG A 158 9.88 1.69 -0.58
CA ARG A 158 10.99 1.58 -1.53
C ARG A 158 10.35 1.59 -2.91
N VAL A 159 10.03 2.80 -3.37
CA VAL A 159 9.85 3.07 -4.80
C VAL A 159 11.25 2.98 -5.39
N GLU A 160 11.72 1.75 -5.64
CA GLU A 160 12.81 1.56 -6.58
C GLU A 160 12.23 1.90 -7.95
N CYS A 161 12.45 3.15 -8.37
CA CYS A 161 12.47 3.48 -9.78
C CYS A 161 13.54 2.58 -10.42
N LEU A 162 13.10 1.43 -10.94
CA LEU A 162 13.85 0.66 -11.92
C LEU A 162 14.01 1.54 -13.16
N HIS A 163 15.03 2.39 -13.14
CA HIS A 163 15.65 2.90 -14.35
C HIS A 163 16.38 1.71 -14.98
N GLY A 164 16.18 1.54 -16.28
CA GLY A 164 16.96 0.60 -17.08
C GLY A 164 18.43 1.00 -17.15
#